data_AF-Q7WB47-F1
#
_entry.id   AF-Q7WB47-F1
#
_cell.length_a   1.000
_cell.length_b   1.000
_cell.length_c   1.000
_cell.angle_alpha   90.00
_cell.angle_beta   90.00
_cell.angle_gamma   90.00
#
_symmetry.space_group_name_H-M   'P 1'
#
loop_
_entity.id
_entity.type
_entity.pdbx_description
1 polymer ?
#
loop_
_entity_poly.entity_id
_entity_poly.type
_entity_poly.pdbx_seq_one_letter_code
_entity_poly.pdbx_strand_id
1 'polypeptide(L)'
;MTRNGQTTLQRQLRRGGALDHDGLDKQAVVDATRELGMSLLVADCDRARSRSAVLRAIAKAVDFPEYFGGNLDALYDCLCDTVLDHKTGIVLWLYRLHSGDPALHEDSNLIDGVCADTAEFARENGRVFAYVIEHAGRHPDPEPGVAAAPYGEA
;
A
#
# COMPACT_ATOMS: atom_id res chain seq x y z
N MET A 1 17.40 -13.98 27.97
CA MET A 1 16.00 -14.17 28.42
C MET A 1 15.15 -14.41 27.19
N THR A 2 14.71 -15.64 27.00
CA THR A 2 13.92 -16.12 25.86
C THR A 2 12.47 -15.65 26.00
N ARG A 3 12.07 -14.64 25.22
CA ARG A 3 10.65 -14.34 24.94
C ARG A 3 10.37 -14.69 23.48
N ASN A 4 10.40 -15.97 23.11
CA ASN A 4 10.07 -16.40 21.75
C ASN A 4 8.63 -16.88 21.66
N GLY A 5 7.69 -16.03 22.09
CA GLY A 5 6.31 -16.09 21.61
C GLY A 5 6.17 -15.04 20.53
N GLN A 6 6.01 -15.46 19.27
CA GLN A 6 5.74 -14.49 18.20
C GLN A 6 4.48 -13.71 18.55
N THR A 7 4.55 -12.38 18.45
CA THR A 7 3.38 -11.53 18.69
C THR A 7 2.28 -11.87 17.68
N THR A 8 1.03 -11.52 18.00
CA THR A 8 -0.09 -11.73 17.06
C THR A 8 0.19 -11.06 15.72
N LEU A 9 0.77 -9.86 15.74
CA LEU A 9 1.21 -9.13 14.55
C LEU A 9 2.24 -9.91 13.73
N GLN A 10 3.31 -10.41 14.35
CA GLN A 10 4.32 -11.20 13.64
C GLN A 10 3.72 -12.45 12.98
N ARG A 11 2.75 -13.11 13.63
CA ARG A 11 2.04 -14.26 13.04
C ARG A 11 1.18 -13.85 11.86
N GLN A 12 0.50 -12.71 11.92
CA GLN A 12 -0.27 -12.16 10.80
C GLN A 12 0.64 -11.79 9.63
N LEU A 13 1.76 -11.10 9.90
CA LEU A 13 2.77 -10.77 8.88
C LEU A 13 3.29 -12.02 8.18
N ARG A 14 3.65 -13.08 8.92
CA ARG A 14 4.11 -14.35 8.34
C ARG A 14 3.03 -15.12 7.58
N ARG A 15 1.76 -14.94 7.93
CA ARG A 15 0.63 -15.50 7.20
C ARG A 15 0.43 -14.80 5.86
N GLY A 16 0.75 -13.51 5.78
CA GLY A 16 0.48 -12.65 4.63
C GLY A 16 -1.00 -12.26 4.52
N GLY A 17 -1.31 -11.47 3.48
CA GLY A 17 -2.62 -10.93 3.18
C GLY A 17 -2.91 -9.56 3.83
N ALA A 18 -4.20 -9.21 3.85
CA ALA A 18 -4.68 -7.97 4.46
C ALA A 18 -4.47 -7.96 5.97
N LEU A 19 -3.87 -6.88 6.46
CA LEU A 19 -3.76 -6.55 7.87
C LEU A 19 -4.74 -5.44 8.18
N ASP A 20 -5.53 -5.67 9.23
CA ASP A 20 -6.43 -4.65 9.74
C ASP A 20 -5.63 -3.49 10.36
N HIS A 21 -6.02 -2.25 10.06
CA HIS A 21 -5.36 -1.04 10.55
C HIS A 21 -5.96 -0.53 11.87
N ASP A 22 -7.13 -1.05 12.30
CA ASP A 22 -7.80 -0.64 13.54
C ASP A 22 -6.93 -1.00 14.75
N GLY A 23 -6.39 0.03 15.41
CA GLY A 23 -5.45 -0.13 16.52
C GLY A 23 -4.05 -0.63 16.12
N LEU A 24 -3.71 -0.64 14.82
CA LEU A 24 -2.40 -1.06 14.34
C LEU A 24 -1.38 0.07 14.52
N ASP A 25 -0.47 -0.10 15.47
CA ASP A 25 0.59 0.88 15.71
C ASP A 25 1.70 0.77 14.64
N LYS A 26 2.02 1.89 14.00
CA LYS A 26 3.05 1.94 12.94
C LYS A 26 4.41 1.49 13.42
N GLN A 27 4.79 1.86 14.64
CA GLN A 27 6.06 1.45 15.21
C GLN A 27 6.09 -0.05 15.47
N ALA A 28 4.96 -0.65 15.87
CA ALA A 28 4.84 -2.09 16.05
C ALA A 28 5.01 -2.86 14.72
N VAL A 29 4.47 -2.37 13.60
CA VAL A 29 4.67 -2.99 12.28
C VAL A 29 6.12 -2.87 11.83
N VAL A 30 6.75 -1.70 12.03
CA VAL A 30 8.18 -1.48 11.73
C VAL A 30 9.06 -2.43 12.54
N ASP A 31 8.79 -2.58 13.83
CA ASP A 31 9.53 -3.48 14.71
C ASP A 31 9.33 -4.94 14.29
N ALA A 32 8.07 -5.37 14.08
CA ALA A 32 7.75 -6.73 13.68
C ALA A 32 8.32 -7.11 12.31
N THR A 33 8.29 -6.20 11.31
CA THR A 33 8.93 -6.44 10.01
C THR A 33 10.43 -6.56 10.12
N ARG A 34 11.07 -5.69 10.91
CA ARG A 34 12.50 -5.75 11.18
C ARG A 34 12.91 -7.05 11.89
N GLU A 35 12.15 -7.48 12.90
CA GLU A 35 12.38 -8.74 13.61
C GLU A 35 12.22 -9.97 12.71
N LEU A 36 11.27 -9.92 11.77
CA LEU A 36 11.05 -10.97 10.77
C LEU A 36 12.02 -10.92 9.58
N GLY A 37 12.82 -9.85 9.46
CA GLY A 37 13.71 -9.62 8.31
C GLY A 37 12.95 -9.32 7.01
N MET A 38 11.70 -8.88 7.10
CA MET A 38 10.86 -8.50 5.97
C MET A 38 11.14 -7.08 5.53
N SER A 39 10.86 -6.77 4.26
CA SER A 39 10.97 -5.42 3.72
C SER A 39 9.65 -4.67 3.89
N LEU A 40 9.67 -3.54 4.61
CA LEU A 40 8.50 -2.67 4.77
C LEU A 40 8.56 -1.54 3.74
N LEU A 41 7.54 -1.48 2.88
CA LEU A 41 7.39 -0.49 1.81
C LEU A 41 6.19 0.39 2.13
N VAL A 42 6.38 1.71 2.22
CA VAL A 42 5.31 2.64 2.62
C VAL A 42 4.95 3.54 1.44
N ALA A 43 3.75 3.33 0.90
CA ALA A 43 3.17 4.11 -0.19
C ALA A 43 2.32 5.25 0.40
N ASP A 44 2.84 6.47 0.32
CA ASP A 44 2.14 7.68 0.75
C ASP A 44 1.06 8.07 -0.29
N CYS A 45 -0.21 7.83 0.08
CA CYS A 45 -1.38 8.12 -0.74
C CYS A 45 -2.11 9.40 -0.29
N ASP A 46 -1.56 10.19 0.63
CA ASP A 46 -2.21 11.38 1.21
C ASP A 46 -2.61 12.41 0.14
N ARG A 47 -1.79 12.53 -0.92
CA ARG A 47 -2.04 13.42 -2.05
C ARG A 47 -2.69 12.74 -3.25
N ALA A 48 -2.97 11.44 -3.17
CA ALA A 48 -3.52 10.68 -4.27
C ALA A 48 -5.03 10.93 -4.38
N ARG A 49 -5.43 11.66 -5.44
CA ARG A 49 -6.83 12.00 -5.75
C ARG A 49 -7.44 11.18 -6.88
N SER A 50 -6.71 10.18 -7.37
CA SER A 50 -7.14 9.30 -8.46
C SER A 50 -6.36 7.99 -8.42
N ARG A 51 -6.90 6.92 -9.02
CA ARG A 51 -6.21 5.63 -9.18
C ARG A 51 -4.77 5.80 -9.67
N SER A 52 -4.59 6.58 -10.74
CA SER A 52 -3.26 6.80 -11.33
C SER A 52 -2.27 7.44 -10.36
N ALA A 53 -2.74 8.26 -9.42
CA ALA A 53 -1.90 8.84 -8.39
C ALA A 53 -1.54 7.81 -7.29
N VAL A 54 -2.49 6.95 -6.90
CA VAL A 54 -2.25 5.85 -5.95
C VAL A 54 -1.25 4.85 -6.54
N LEU A 55 -1.44 4.44 -7.80
CA LEU A 55 -0.53 3.54 -8.50
C LEU A 55 0.90 4.12 -8.59
N ARG A 56 1.03 5.42 -8.84
CA ARG A 56 2.34 6.10 -8.80
C ARG A 56 2.95 6.16 -7.41
N ALA A 57 2.16 6.33 -6.36
CA ALA A 57 2.64 6.29 -4.98
C ALA A 57 3.19 4.91 -4.62
N ILE A 58 2.49 3.84 -5.01
CA ILE A 58 2.95 2.46 -4.84
C ILE A 58 4.22 2.22 -5.66
N ALA A 59 4.21 2.55 -6.95
CA ALA A 59 5.36 2.39 -7.82
C ALA A 59 6.62 3.07 -7.26
N LYS A 60 6.48 4.27 -6.70
CA LYS A 60 7.58 4.97 -6.04
C LYS A 60 8.05 4.29 -4.75
N ALA A 61 7.12 3.74 -3.95
CA ALA A 61 7.44 3.10 -2.68
C ALA A 61 8.11 1.74 -2.84
N VAL A 62 7.73 1.00 -3.88
CA VAL A 62 8.27 -0.32 -4.22
C VAL A 62 9.48 -0.22 -5.16
N ASP A 63 9.77 0.99 -5.68
CA ASP A 63 10.84 1.24 -6.66
C ASP A 63 10.62 0.48 -7.99
N PHE A 64 9.39 0.56 -8.51
CA PHE A 64 9.03 -0.04 -9.80
C PHE A 64 9.76 0.61 -10.98
N PRO A 65 9.95 -0.15 -12.07
CA PRO A 65 10.66 0.34 -13.26
C PRO A 65 9.93 1.51 -13.95
N GLU A 66 10.70 2.30 -14.70
CA GLU A 66 10.21 3.49 -15.44
C GLU A 66 9.11 3.19 -16.47
N TYR A 67 9.04 1.94 -16.95
CA TYR A 67 8.04 1.45 -17.89
C TYR A 67 6.78 0.89 -17.21
N PHE A 68 6.55 1.17 -15.92
CA PHE A 68 5.33 0.79 -15.21
C PHE A 68 4.07 1.26 -15.96
N GLY A 69 3.24 0.30 -16.38
CA GLY A 69 2.10 0.53 -17.28
C GLY A 69 0.95 1.36 -16.70
N GLY A 70 1.01 1.75 -15.42
CA GLY A 70 0.04 2.67 -14.80
C GLY A 70 -1.37 2.11 -14.68
N ASN A 71 -1.52 0.79 -14.69
CA ASN A 71 -2.80 0.07 -14.59
C ASN A 71 -2.72 -1.05 -13.54
N LEU A 72 -3.86 -1.65 -13.20
CA LEU A 72 -3.96 -2.68 -12.15
C LEU A 72 -3.27 -4.00 -12.52
N ASP A 73 -3.26 -4.33 -13.81
CA ASP A 73 -2.58 -5.54 -14.33
C ASP A 73 -1.06 -5.39 -14.18
N ALA A 74 -0.52 -4.23 -14.57
CA ALA A 74 0.88 -3.89 -14.36
C ALA A 74 1.26 -3.81 -12.88
N LEU A 75 0.34 -3.37 -12.01
CA LEU A 75 0.55 -3.41 -10.56
C LEU A 75 0.70 -4.84 -10.07
N TYR A 76 -0.20 -5.74 -10.48
CA TYR A 76 -0.14 -7.14 -10.12
C TYR A 76 1.19 -7.79 -10.57
N ASP A 77 1.56 -7.64 -11.84
CA ASP A 77 2.81 -8.19 -12.41
C ASP A 77 4.03 -7.69 -11.62
N CYS A 78 4.14 -6.37 -11.42
CA CYS A 78 5.29 -5.79 -10.71
C CYS A 78 5.35 -6.23 -9.24
N LEU A 79 4.20 -6.34 -8.56
CA LEU A 79 4.15 -6.84 -7.18
C LEU A 79 4.58 -8.31 -7.12
N CYS A 80 4.12 -9.15 -8.05
CA CYS A 80 4.50 -10.55 -8.15
C CYS A 80 6.01 -10.70 -8.35
N ASP A 81 6.60 -9.94 -9.29
CA ASP A 81 8.05 -9.93 -9.49
C ASP A 81 8.82 -9.50 -8.23
N THR A 82 8.36 -8.42 -7.58
CA THR A 82 8.98 -7.93 -6.34
C THR A 82 8.93 -9.00 -5.24
N VAL A 83 7.78 -9.65 -5.06
CA VAL A 83 7.59 -10.74 -4.09
C VAL A 83 8.53 -11.91 -4.35
N LEU A 84 8.76 -12.25 -5.62
CA LEU A 84 9.67 -13.33 -5.98
C LEU A 84 11.13 -12.98 -5.67
N ASP A 85 11.53 -11.72 -5.86
CA ASP A 85 12.87 -11.20 -5.55
C ASP A 85 13.15 -11.20 -4.02
N HIS A 86 12.15 -10.81 -3.22
CA HIS A 86 12.28 -10.73 -1.77
C HIS A 86 12.01 -12.06 -1.05
N LYS A 87 13.08 -12.83 -0.79
CA LYS A 87 13.01 -14.15 -0.15
C LYS A 87 12.40 -14.16 1.26
N THR A 88 12.58 -13.10 2.05
CA THR A 88 12.06 -13.02 3.43
C THR A 88 10.62 -12.53 3.51
N GLY A 89 10.08 -11.99 2.43
CA GLY A 89 8.75 -11.41 2.35
C GLY A 89 8.72 -9.90 2.46
N ILE A 90 7.58 -9.35 2.05
CA ILE A 90 7.35 -7.91 1.88
C ILE A 90 6.08 -7.50 2.60
N VAL A 91 6.09 -6.30 3.16
CA VAL A 91 4.92 -5.65 3.73
C VAL A 91 4.69 -4.32 3.02
N LEU A 92 3.56 -4.18 2.34
CA LEU A 92 3.16 -2.94 1.66
C LEU A 92 2.16 -2.17 2.51
N TRP A 93 2.50 -0.96 2.92
CA TRP A 93 1.61 -0.07 3.65
C TRP A 93 1.12 1.06 2.74
N LEU A 94 -0.17 1.05 2.40
CA LEU A 94 -0.85 2.17 1.75
C LEU A 94 -1.31 3.16 2.82
N TYR A 95 -0.57 4.27 2.96
CA TYR A 95 -0.80 5.29 4.00
C TYR A 95 -1.80 6.33 3.50
N ARG A 96 -2.85 6.61 4.28
CA ARG A 96 -3.90 7.61 3.99
C ARG A 96 -4.54 7.49 2.61
N LEU A 97 -5.05 6.31 2.27
CA LEU A 97 -5.87 6.13 1.07
C LEU A 97 -7.26 6.75 1.28
N HIS A 98 -7.59 7.80 0.55
CA HIS A 98 -8.89 8.52 0.64
C HIS A 98 -10.05 7.73 -0.01
N SER A 99 -10.35 6.54 0.51
CA SER A 99 -11.41 5.65 -0.01
C SER A 99 -12.84 6.19 0.20
N GLY A 100 -12.99 7.27 0.98
CA GLY A 100 -14.26 7.98 1.17
C GLY A 100 -14.67 8.86 -0.02
N ASP A 101 -13.77 9.10 -0.97
CA ASP A 101 -14.11 9.75 -2.23
C ASP A 101 -14.80 8.75 -3.17
N PRO A 102 -15.97 9.07 -3.76
CA PRO A 102 -16.66 8.14 -4.67
C PRO A 102 -15.80 7.78 -5.89
N ALA A 103 -14.94 8.69 -6.33
CA ALA A 103 -13.99 8.46 -7.41
C ALA A 103 -12.87 7.47 -7.05
N LEU A 104 -12.58 7.28 -5.76
CA LEU A 104 -11.55 6.35 -5.27
C LEU A 104 -12.15 5.14 -4.58
N HIS A 105 -13.43 5.14 -4.25
CA HIS A 105 -14.08 4.04 -3.54
C HIS A 105 -13.99 2.73 -4.33
N GLU A 106 -14.42 2.74 -5.59
CA GLU A 106 -14.33 1.56 -6.47
C GLU A 106 -12.87 1.20 -6.76
N ASP A 107 -12.01 2.19 -7.03
CA ASP A 107 -10.60 1.95 -7.31
C ASP A 107 -9.86 1.37 -6.09
N SER A 108 -10.23 1.75 -4.87
CA SER A 108 -9.65 1.21 -3.63
C SER A 108 -9.97 -0.28 -3.48
N ASN A 109 -11.20 -0.69 -3.78
CA ASN A 109 -11.60 -2.09 -3.78
C ASN A 109 -10.85 -2.89 -4.86
N LEU A 110 -10.61 -2.29 -6.03
CA LEU A 110 -9.84 -2.93 -7.09
C LEU A 110 -8.36 -3.10 -6.69
N ILE A 111 -7.76 -2.10 -6.05
CA ILE A 111 -6.38 -2.17 -5.55
C ILE A 111 -6.26 -3.21 -4.43
N ASP A 112 -7.22 -3.24 -3.50
CA ASP A 112 -7.32 -4.27 -2.47
C ASP A 112 -7.38 -5.68 -3.09
N GLY A 113 -8.22 -5.86 -4.11
CA GLY A 113 -8.32 -7.11 -4.86
C GLY A 113 -6.99 -7.53 -5.48
N VAL A 114 -6.27 -6.61 -6.12
CA VAL A 114 -4.92 -6.89 -6.68
C VAL A 114 -3.94 -7.30 -5.57
N CYS A 115 -3.92 -6.57 -4.45
CA CYS A 115 -3.05 -6.92 -3.32
C CYS A 115 -3.42 -8.28 -2.70
N ALA A 116 -4.71 -8.63 -2.63
CA ALA A 116 -5.17 -9.94 -2.18
C ALA A 116 -4.70 -11.06 -3.11
N ASP A 117 -4.81 -10.86 -4.42
CA ASP A 117 -4.37 -11.82 -5.43
C ASP A 117 -2.84 -12.02 -5.38
N THR A 118 -2.07 -10.93 -5.26
CA THR A 118 -0.62 -10.98 -5.02
C THR A 118 -0.29 -11.74 -3.73
N ALA A 119 -1.07 -11.57 -2.65
CA ALA A 119 -0.84 -12.30 -1.40
C ALA A 119 -1.05 -13.81 -1.56
N GLU A 120 -2.05 -14.21 -2.35
CA GLU A 120 -2.28 -15.61 -2.68
C GLU A 120 -1.12 -16.16 -3.53
N PHE A 121 -0.74 -15.46 -4.60
CA PHE A 121 0.41 -15.80 -5.43
C PHE A 121 1.70 -15.95 -4.61
N ALA A 122 1.97 -15.02 -3.69
CA ALA A 122 3.11 -15.08 -2.78
C ALA A 122 3.10 -16.39 -2.00
N ARG A 123 1.97 -16.74 -1.39
CA ARG A 123 1.80 -17.95 -0.59
C ARG A 123 2.03 -19.21 -1.42
N GLU A 124 1.49 -19.26 -2.64
CA GLU A 124 1.67 -20.40 -3.56
C GLU A 124 3.15 -20.60 -3.96
N ASN A 125 3.91 -19.50 -4.06
CA ASN A 125 5.34 -19.53 -4.36
C ASN A 125 6.24 -19.67 -3.11
N GLY A 126 5.66 -19.93 -1.94
CA GLY A 126 6.41 -20.04 -0.68
C GLY A 126 7.08 -18.74 -0.26
N ARG A 127 6.49 -17.61 -0.65
CA ARG A 127 6.82 -16.25 -0.23
C ARG A 127 5.74 -15.70 0.69
N VAL A 128 6.01 -14.54 1.27
CA VAL A 128 5.08 -13.86 2.17
C VAL A 128 4.89 -12.43 1.67
N PHE A 129 3.65 -12.08 1.35
CA PHE A 129 3.25 -10.72 1.03
C PHE A 129 2.12 -10.34 1.98
N ALA A 130 2.33 -9.28 2.75
CA ALA A 130 1.31 -8.69 3.61
C ALA A 130 1.08 -7.25 3.19
N TYR A 131 -0.14 -6.74 3.39
CA TYR A 131 -0.44 -5.36 3.07
C TYR A 131 -1.38 -4.73 4.11
N VAL A 132 -1.21 -3.43 4.31
CA VAL A 132 -2.04 -2.60 5.20
C VAL A 132 -2.64 -1.51 4.34
N ILE A 133 -3.96 -1.35 4.39
CA ILE A 133 -4.65 -0.20 3.80
C ILE A 133 -5.14 0.68 4.93
N GLU A 134 -4.46 1.80 5.13
CA GLU A 134 -4.91 2.84 6.06
C GLU A 134 -5.87 3.75 5.30
N HIS A 135 -7.16 3.57 5.56
CA HIS A 135 -8.19 4.43 5.00
C HIS A 135 -8.17 5.77 5.74
N ALA A 136 -7.71 6.82 5.08
CA ALA A 136 -8.11 8.15 5.49
C ALA A 136 -9.60 8.28 5.16
N GLY A 137 -10.40 8.83 6.08
CA GLY A 137 -11.80 9.13 5.81
C GLY A 137 -11.99 9.99 4.55
N ARG A 138 -13.22 10.41 4.25
CA ARG A 138 -13.48 11.29 3.10
C ARG A 138 -12.50 12.47 3.10
N HIS A 139 -11.87 12.74 1.95
CA HIS A 139 -11.06 13.95 1.81
C HIS A 139 -11.97 15.12 2.24
N PRO A 140 -11.51 16.04 3.10
CA PRO A 140 -12.27 17.27 3.29
C PRO A 140 -12.44 17.87 1.90
N ASP A 141 -13.69 18.24 1.55
CA ASP A 141 -13.98 18.96 0.30
C ASP A 141 -12.88 20.01 0.11
N PRO A 142 -12.29 20.14 -1.10
CA PRO A 142 -11.35 21.22 -1.32
C PRO A 142 -12.07 22.50 -0.90
N GLU A 143 -11.52 23.23 0.07
CA GLU A 143 -12.02 24.56 0.38
C GLU A 143 -12.12 25.29 -0.97
N PRO A 144 -13.28 25.87 -1.35
CA PRO A 144 -13.43 26.57 -2.62
C PRO A 144 -12.55 27.83 -2.58
N GLY A 145 -11.28 27.65 -2.89
CA GLY A 145 -10.21 28.64 -2.75
C GLY A 145 -9.85 29.24 -4.10
N VAL A 146 -10.65 30.23 -4.48
CA VAL A 146 -10.38 31.36 -5.38
C VAL A 146 -9.87 31.04 -6.81
N ALA A 147 -10.65 31.48 -7.79
CA ALA A 147 -10.21 31.57 -9.18
C ALA A 147 -8.87 32.31 -9.25
N ALA A 148 -7.89 31.72 -9.94
CA ALA A 148 -6.67 32.43 -10.32
C ALA A 148 -7.07 33.70 -11.08
N ALA A 149 -6.61 34.86 -10.60
CA ALA A 149 -6.80 36.12 -11.30
C ALA A 149 -6.22 36.02 -12.72
N PRO A 150 -6.93 36.49 -13.76
CA PRO A 150 -6.39 36.48 -15.12
C PRO A 150 -5.17 37.41 -15.16
N TYR A 151 -4.00 36.84 -15.45
CA TYR A 151 -2.84 37.61 -15.88
C TYR A 151 -3.03 38.00 -17.35
N GLY A 152 -3.01 39.31 -17.63
CA GLY A 152 -2.59 39.81 -18.94
C GLY A 152 -3.51 40.81 -19.62
N GLU A 153 -3.61 42.02 -19.08
CA GLU A 153 -3.76 43.24 -19.89
C GLU A 153 -2.65 44.21 -19.49
N ALA A 154 -1.69 44.39 -20.41
CA ALA A 154 -0.82 45.55 -20.51
C ALA A 154 -0.36 45.67 -21.97
#